data_AF-A0A534RBB1-F1
#
_entry.id   AF-A0A534RBB1-F1
#
_cell.length_a   1.000
_cell.length_b   1.000
_cell.length_c   1.000
_cell.angle_alpha   90.00
_cell.angle_beta   90.00
_cell.angle_gamma   90.00
#
_symmetry.space_group_name_H-M   'P 1'
#
loop_
_entity.id
_entity.type
_entity.pdbx_description
1 polymer ?
#
loop_
_entity_poly.entity_id
_entity_poly.type
_entity_poly.pdbx_seq_one_letter_code
_entity_poly.pdbx_strand_id
1 'polypeptide(L)' 'MDSIADLLGTGETLVLPGVYDSLSALLAELAGFPAIFLSGYCLSATRLGEPDLGLL' A
#
# COMPACT_ATOMS: atom_id res chain seq x y z
N MET A 1 6.94 -12.53 10.92
CA MET A 1 6.21 -11.58 10.06
C MET A 1 5.69 -12.41 8.92
N ASP A 2 4.36 -12.47 8.80
CA ASP A 2 3.71 -13.34 7.82
C ASP A 2 3.93 -12.78 6.43
N SER A 3 4.21 -13.65 5.46
CA SER A 3 4.31 -13.25 4.06
C SER A 3 2.91 -13.00 3.48
N ILE A 4 2.84 -12.35 2.32
CA ILE A 4 1.57 -12.22 1.59
C ILE A 4 0.96 -13.60 1.28
N ALA A 5 1.80 -14.62 1.04
CA ALA A 5 1.35 -15.98 0.76
C ALA A 5 0.70 -16.62 1.99
N ASP A 6 1.25 -16.38 3.19
CA ASP A 6 0.68 -16.85 4.45
C ASP A 6 -0.68 -16.19 4.71
N LEU A 7 -0.80 -14.88 4.49
CA LEU A 7 -2.05 -14.12 4.65
C LEU A 7 -3.13 -14.60 3.67
N LEU A 8 -2.79 -14.84 2.40
CA LEU A 8 -3.72 -15.35 1.39
C LEU A 8 -4.13 -16.81 1.66
N GLY A 9 -3.25 -17.60 2.28
CA GLY A 9 -3.52 -18.99 2.66
C GLY A 9 -4.67 -19.16 3.66
N THR A 10 -5.06 -18.10 4.36
CA THR A 10 -6.21 -18.10 5.28
C THR A 10 -7.56 -18.23 4.57
N GLY A 11 -7.63 -17.88 3.28
CA GLY A 11 -8.88 -17.80 2.52
C GLY A 11 -9.72 -16.57 2.81
N GLU A 12 -9.27 -15.67 3.69
CA GLU A 12 -9.93 -14.40 3.98
C GLU A 12 -9.62 -13.34 2.91
N THR A 13 -10.53 -12.39 2.73
CA THR A 13 -10.27 -11.24 1.85
C THR A 13 -9.32 -10.27 2.55
N LEU A 14 -8.14 -10.10 1.98
CA LEU A 14 -7.15 -9.15 2.48
C LEU A 14 -7.47 -7.73 2.00
N VAL A 15 -7.60 -6.78 2.93
CA VAL A 15 -7.69 -5.35 2.62
C VAL A 15 -6.30 -4.73 2.74
N LEU A 16 -5.81 -4.15 1.64
CA LEU A 16 -4.50 -3.48 1.59
C LEU A 16 -4.70 -1.98 1.34
N PRO A 17 -4.54 -1.12 2.35
CA PRO A 17 -4.57 0.32 2.15
C PRO A 17 -3.48 0.77 1.15
N GLY A 18 -3.86 1.66 0.24
CA GLY A 18 -2.91 2.34 -0.64
C GLY A 18 -2.11 3.39 0.13
N VAL A 19 -0.78 3.27 0.13
CA VAL A 19 0.16 4.18 0.79
C VAL A 19 1.12 4.78 -0.24
N TYR A 20 1.74 5.90 0.08
CA TYR A 20 2.69 6.59 -0.84
C TYR A 20 3.88 7.24 -0.12
N ASP A 21 3.91 7.25 1.20
CA ASP A 21 5.02 7.72 2.02
C ASP A 21 5.10 6.94 3.35
N SER A 22 6.11 7.23 4.17
CA SER A 22 6.29 6.56 5.46
C SER A 22 5.19 6.90 6.48
N LEU A 23 4.61 8.09 6.41
CA LEU A 23 3.54 8.51 7.31
C LEU A 23 2.26 7.73 7.04
N SER A 24 1.83 7.61 5.78
CA SER A 24 0.68 6.82 5.37
C SER A 24 0.86 5.33 5.68
N ALA A 25 2.07 4.79 5.52
CA ALA A 25 2.41 3.42 5.94
C ALA A 25 2.25 3.23 7.45
N LEU A 26 2.80 4.15 8.26
CA LEU A 26 2.68 4.10 9.72
C LEU A 26 1.21 4.18 10.17
N LEU A 27 0.40 5.03 9.54
CA LEU A 27 -1.02 5.13 9.87
C LEU A 27 -1.79 3.84 9.56
N ALA A 28 -1.46 3.16 8.45
CA ALA A 28 -2.06 1.87 8.10
C ALA A 28 -1.66 0.77 9.10
N GLU A 29 -0.40 0.74 9.53
CA GLU A 29 0.08 -0.17 10.57
C GLU A 29 -0.65 0.08 11.90
N LEU A 30 -0.75 1.34 12.34
CA LEU A 30 -1.46 1.71 13.57
C LEU A 30 -2.96 1.39 13.51
N ALA A 31 -3.55 1.38 12.31
CA ALA A 31 -4.93 0.95 12.09
C ALA A 31 -5.10 -0.58 12.10
N GLY A 32 -4.02 -1.35 12.22
CA GLY A 32 -4.05 -2.81 12.35
C GLY A 32 -4.07 -3.57 11.03
N PHE A 33 -3.75 -2.94 9.89
CA PHE A 33 -3.67 -3.65 8.62
C PHE A 33 -2.38 -4.48 8.56
N PRO A 34 -2.46 -5.79 8.28
CA PRO A 34 -1.29 -6.67 8.26
C PRO A 34 -0.41 -6.49 7.02
N ALA A 35 -0.91 -5.80 6.00
CA ALA A 35 -0.20 -5.50 4.76
C ALA A 35 -0.70 -4.17 4.17
N ILE A 36 0.16 -3.53 3.37
CA ILE A 36 -0.11 -2.27 2.67
C ILE A 36 0.25 -2.42 1.18
N PHE A 37 -0.33 -1.56 0.34
CA PHE A 37 -0.03 -1.50 -1.08
C PHE A 37 0.61 -0.15 -1.43
N LEU A 38 1.78 -0.17 -2.06
CA LEU A 38 2.42 1.04 -2.54
C LEU A 38 1.73 1.50 -3.83
N SER A 39 1.00 2.61 -3.78
CA SER A 39 0.20 3.10 -4.90
C SER A 39 1.06 3.87 -5.92
N GLY A 40 1.15 3.33 -7.14
CA GLY A 40 1.82 4.00 -8.26
C GLY A 40 1.21 5.36 -8.60
N TYR A 41 -0.13 5.43 -8.69
CA TYR A 41 -0.83 6.70 -8.89
C TYR A 41 -0.49 7.74 -7.81
N CYS A 42 -0.55 7.34 -6.54
CA CYS A 42 -0.30 8.27 -5.43
C CYS A 42 1.16 8.75 -5.44
N LEU A 43 2.11 7.90 -5.82
CA LEU A 43 3.50 8.31 -6.01
C LEU A 43 3.66 9.28 -7.19
N SER A 44 3.07 9.00 -8.36
CA SER A 44 3.08 9.92 -9.50
C SER A 44 2.54 11.30 -9.10
N ALA A 45 1.40 11.33 -8.42
CA ALA A 45 0.75 12.57 -7.99
C ALA A 45 1.53 13.31 -6.88
N THR A 46 2.04 12.63 -5.86
CA THR A 46 2.63 13.29 -4.69
C THR A 46 4.15 13.49 -4.80
N ARG A 47 4.86 12.62 -5.51
CA ARG A 47 6.33 12.68 -5.66
C ARG A 47 6.76 13.42 -6.91
N LEU A 48 6.06 13.22 -8.04
CA LEU A 48 6.38 13.90 -9.30
C LEU A 48 5.47 15.10 -9.57
N GLY A 49 4.27 15.15 -8.97
CA GLY A 49 3.27 16.18 -9.29
C GLY A 49 2.59 15.95 -10.63
N GLU A 50 2.66 14.73 -11.17
CA GLU A 50 2.24 14.38 -12.52
C GLU A 50 1.06 13.38 -12.48
N PRO A 51 0.21 13.33 -13.52
CA PRO A 51 -0.80 12.29 -13.67
C PRO A 51 -0.15 10.92 -13.89
N ASP A 52 -0.89 9.86 -13.57
CA ASP A 52 -0.42 8.48 -13.72
C ASP A 52 -0.42 8.04 -15.20
N LEU A 53 0.67 8.35 -15.89
CA LEU A 53 0.91 8.04 -17.30
C LEU A 53 2.09 7.07 -17.49
N GLY A 54 2.56 6.41 -16.42
CA GLY A 54 3.69 5.49 -16.47
C GLY A 54 5.06 6.19 -16.63
N LEU A 55 5.20 7.40 -16.10
CA LEU A 55 6.47 8.14 -16.08
C LEU A 55 7.39 7.75 -14.90
N LEU A 56 6.80 7.16 -13.86
CA LEU A 56 7.46 6.75 -12.62
C LEU A 56 8.13 5.37 -12.76
#